data_AF-A0A9P7BDD9-F1
#
_entry.id   AF-A0A9P7BDD9-F1
#
_cell.length_a   1.000
_cell.length_b   1.000
_cell.length_c   1.000
_cell.angle_alpha   90.00
_cell.angle_beta   90.00
_cell.angle_gamma   90.00
#
_symmetry.space_group_name_H-M   'P 1'
#
loop_
_entity.id
_entity.type
_entity.pdbx_description
1 polymer ?
#
loop_
_entity_poly.entity_id
_entity_poly.type
_entity_poly.pdbx_seq_one_letter_code
_entity_poly.pdbx_strand_id
1 'polypeptide(L)'
;MTRTNKWTVHESKADSKYFTHNGNFGEAPQHIKKGGSGRGGWGKIGDEINDLVDSGEIPPIYNKKRRPSNVNNQLNAKRFEDIQNYQI
;
A
#
# COMPACT_ATOMS: atom_id res chain seq x y z
N MET A 1 -17.05 17.53 12.51
CA MET A 1 -17.27 16.43 13.47
C MET A 1 -17.48 17.02 14.85
N THR A 2 -18.69 16.91 15.39
CA THR A 2 -19.05 17.48 16.69
C THR A 2 -18.97 16.35 17.73
N ARG A 3 -18.09 16.46 18.73
CA ARG A 3 -17.93 15.44 19.79
C ARG A 3 -19.15 15.47 20.71
N THR A 4 -19.86 14.34 20.85
CA THR A 4 -20.98 14.19 21.79
C THR A 4 -20.43 14.04 23.21
N ASN A 5 -20.89 14.90 24.13
CA ASN A 5 -20.58 14.78 25.55
C ASN A 5 -21.56 13.78 26.17
N LYS A 6 -21.05 12.68 26.74
CA LYS A 6 -21.86 11.77 27.55
C LYS A 6 -22.21 12.47 28.87
N TRP A 7 -23.47 12.45 29.28
CA TRP A 7 -23.90 12.96 30.58
C TRP A 7 -23.39 12.03 31.70
N THR A 8 -22.54 12.53 32.59
CA THR A 8 -22.14 11.84 33.82
C THR A 8 -22.81 12.54 35.00
N VAL A 9 -23.73 11.86 35.68
CA VAL A 9 -24.57 12.44 36.76
C VAL A 9 -23.87 12.38 38.13
N HIS A 10 -22.90 11.47 38.32
CA HIS A 10 -22.24 11.24 39.61
C HIS A 10 -20.70 11.29 39.57
N GLU A 11 -20.12 11.63 38.43
CA GLU A 11 -18.67 11.72 38.24
C GLU A 11 -18.32 13.04 37.55
N SER A 12 -17.22 13.67 37.98
CA SER A 12 -16.68 14.85 37.31
C SER A 12 -16.33 14.51 35.86
N LYS A 13 -16.59 15.46 34.95
CA LYS A 13 -16.28 15.29 33.53
C LYS A 13 -14.81 14.91 33.39
N ALA A 14 -14.53 13.75 32.79
CA ALA A 14 -13.16 13.31 32.59
C ALA A 14 -12.37 14.36 31.80
N ASP A 15 -11.19 14.72 32.32
CA ASP A 15 -10.29 15.65 31.63
C ASP A 15 -9.96 15.11 30.24
N SER A 16 -9.95 16.03 29.27
CA SER A 16 -9.61 15.69 27.90
C SER A 16 -8.16 15.29 27.84
N LYS A 17 -7.89 13.97 27.81
CA LYS A 17 -6.56 13.45 27.56
C LYS A 17 -6.19 13.81 26.12
N TYR A 18 -5.31 14.81 25.96
CA TYR A 18 -4.67 15.07 24.68
C TYR A 18 -3.87 13.84 24.29
N PHE A 19 -3.89 13.46 23.01
CA PHE A 19 -3.04 12.38 22.53
C PHE A 19 -1.58 12.81 22.69
N THR A 20 -0.87 12.22 23.66
CA THR A 20 0.55 12.50 23.93
C THR A 20 1.50 11.65 23.09
N HIS A 21 0.99 10.91 22.11
CA HIS A 21 1.82 10.21 21.14
C HIS A 21 2.42 11.21 20.17
N ASN A 22 3.52 11.82 20.62
CA ASN A 22 4.52 12.36 19.72
C ASN A 22 5.11 11.15 19.01
N GLY A 23 5.10 11.17 17.67
CA GLY A 23 5.69 10.10 16.86
C GLY A 23 7.19 9.90 17.17
N ASN A 24 7.84 8.99 16.45
CA ASN A 24 9.27 8.73 16.65
C ASN A 24 10.10 10.03 16.59
N PHE A 25 11.12 10.10 17.43
CA PHE A 25 12.03 11.25 17.47
C PHE A 25 12.69 11.47 16.09
N GLY A 26 12.55 12.68 15.53
CA GLY A 26 13.06 13.05 14.21
C GLY A 26 12.17 12.68 13.03
N GLU A 27 11.03 12.03 13.27
CA GLU A 27 10.06 11.68 12.23
C GLU A 27 8.99 12.77 12.12
N ALA A 28 8.69 13.21 10.88
CA ALA A 28 7.63 14.18 10.68
C ALA A 28 6.28 13.60 11.16
N PRO A 29 5.41 14.37 11.81
CA PRO A 29 4.12 13.88 12.33
C PRO A 29 3.17 13.38 11.22
N GLN A 30 3.47 13.73 9.96
CA GLN A 30 2.76 13.34 8.75
C GLN A 30 3.54 12.28 7.94
N HIS A 31 4.51 11.59 8.54
CA HIS A 31 5.28 10.58 7.85
C HIS A 31 4.42 9.35 7.52
N ILE A 32 4.43 8.98 6.25
CA ILE A 32 3.73 7.80 5.74
C ILE A 32 4.76 6.71 5.52
N LYS A 33 4.63 5.59 6.22
CA LYS A 33 5.53 4.44 6.07
C LYS A 33 5.57 3.99 4.60
N LYS A 34 6.77 3.89 4.04
CA LYS A 34 7.02 3.50 2.63
C LYS A 34 6.27 4.36 1.59
N GLY A 35 5.83 5.57 1.98
CA GLY A 35 5.03 6.46 1.13
C GLY A 35 3.63 5.93 0.80
N GLY A 36 3.08 5.02 1.62
CA GLY A 36 1.73 4.47 1.46
C GLY A 36 1.70 3.10 0.76
N SER A 37 2.86 2.60 0.30
CA SER A 37 2.94 1.31 -0.38
C SER A 37 2.95 0.11 0.56
N GLY A 38 2.34 -0.99 0.11
CA GLY A 38 2.32 -2.28 0.80
C GLY A 38 0.91 -2.78 1.11
N ARG A 39 0.82 -4.07 1.48
CA ARG A 39 -0.46 -4.72 1.83
C ARG A 39 -1.02 -4.09 3.11
N GLY A 40 -2.22 -3.50 3.02
CA GLY A 40 -2.87 -2.76 4.09
C GLY A 40 -2.52 -1.26 4.14
N GLY A 41 -1.73 -0.75 3.18
CA GLY A 41 -1.58 0.69 2.93
C GLY A 41 -2.61 1.20 1.92
N TRP A 42 -2.67 2.52 1.73
CA TRP A 42 -3.60 3.20 0.81
C TRP A 42 -3.06 3.30 -0.62
N GLY A 43 -1.85 2.81 -0.89
CA GLY A 43 -1.16 2.99 -2.17
C GLY A 43 -0.32 4.26 -2.18
N LYS A 44 0.48 4.43 -3.24
CA LYS A 44 1.18 5.70 -3.50
C LYS A 44 0.31 6.60 -4.38
N ILE A 45 0.53 7.90 -4.27
CA ILE A 45 -0.04 8.87 -5.21
C ILE A 45 0.41 8.48 -6.64
N GLY A 46 -0.56 8.25 -7.52
CA GLY A 46 -0.36 7.77 -8.89
C GLY A 46 -0.54 6.26 -9.07
N ASP A 47 -0.62 5.47 -8.00
CA ASP A 47 -1.01 4.06 -8.11
C ASP A 47 -2.50 3.91 -8.47
N GLU A 48 -3.33 4.89 -8.15
CA GLU A 48 -4.77 4.89 -8.48
C GLU A 48 -5.01 4.83 -10.00
N ILE A 49 -4.08 5.38 -10.80
CA ILE A 49 -4.15 5.28 -12.26
C ILE A 49 -4.01 3.83 -12.71
N ASN A 50 -3.17 3.04 -12.04
CA ASN A 50 -3.04 1.63 -12.36
C ASN A 50 -4.33 0.87 -12.04
N ASP A 51 -4.98 1.18 -10.92
CA ASP A 51 -6.25 0.56 -10.53
C ASP A 51 -7.38 0.93 -11.53
N LEU A 52 -7.40 2.17 -12.03
CA LEU A 52 -8.34 2.63 -13.06
C LEU A 52 -8.09 2.00 -14.44
N VAL A 53 -6.82 1.70 -14.76
CA VAL A 53 -6.46 0.96 -15.96
C VAL A 53 -6.82 -0.52 -15.83
N ASP A 54 -6.55 -1.13 -14.66
CA ASP A 54 -6.85 -2.54 -14.39
C ASP A 54 -8.37 -2.82 -14.32
N SER A 55 -9.15 -1.84 -13.86
CA SER A 55 -10.63 -1.89 -13.88
C SER A 55 -11.24 -1.62 -15.27
N GLY A 56 -10.43 -1.16 -16.23
CA GLY A 56 -10.85 -0.88 -17.60
C GLY A 56 -11.60 0.45 -17.80
N GLU A 57 -11.61 1.32 -16.78
CA GLU A 57 -12.28 2.63 -16.84
C GLU A 57 -11.47 3.64 -17.67
N ILE A 58 -10.14 3.48 -17.73
CA ILE A 58 -9.23 4.33 -18.52
C ILE A 58 -8.41 3.46 -19.48
N PRO A 59 -8.29 3.81 -20.77
CA PRO A 59 -7.42 3.09 -21.69
C PRO A 59 -5.94 3.24 -21.27
N PRO A 60 -5.11 2.20 -21.41
CA PRO A 60 -3.71 2.24 -20.99
C PRO A 60 -2.95 3.34 -21.74
N ILE A 61 -2.50 4.36 -21.00
CA ILE A 61 -1.81 5.56 -21.53
C ILE A 61 -0.43 5.20 -22.12
N TYR A 62 0.13 4.05 -21.75
CA TYR A 62 1.45 3.60 -22.19
C TYR A 62 1.40 2.16 -22.74
N ASN A 63 1.94 1.95 -23.93
CA ASN A 63 2.16 0.62 -24.54
C ASN A 63 3.16 -0.28 -23.77
N LYS A 64 3.55 0.09 -22.55
CA LYS A 64 4.48 -0.67 -21.73
C LYS A 64 3.68 -1.59 -20.82
N LYS A 65 3.32 -2.77 -21.33
CA LYS A 65 2.79 -3.86 -20.49
C LYS A 65 3.68 -3.99 -19.25
N ARG A 66 3.11 -3.79 -18.05
CA ARG A 66 3.78 -4.12 -16.79
C ARG A 66 4.24 -5.57 -16.91
N ARG A 67 5.54 -5.81 -16.85
CA ARG A 67 6.09 -7.17 -16.79
C ARG A 67 5.85 -7.67 -15.37
N PRO A 68 5.05 -8.74 -15.16
CA PRO A 68 4.99 -9.37 -13.84
C PRO A 68 6.40 -9.77 -13.41
N SER A 69 6.73 -9.55 -12.14
CA SER A 69 8.03 -9.92 -11.57
C SER A 69 8.32 -11.43 -11.66
N ASN A 70 7.31 -12.26 -11.97
CA ASN A 70 7.46 -13.71 -12.17
C ASN A 70 7.79 -14.14 -13.62
N VAL A 71 7.72 -13.25 -14.63
CA VAL A 71 7.90 -13.65 -16.04
C VAL A 71 9.31 -14.17 -16.28
N ASN A 72 10.31 -13.55 -15.65
CA ASN A 72 11.68 -14.04 -15.70
C ASN A 72 11.81 -15.40 -15.02
N ASN A 73 11.01 -15.69 -13.99
CA ASN A 73 11.07 -16.97 -13.28
C ASN A 73 10.53 -18.11 -14.14
N GLN A 74 9.43 -17.87 -14.89
CA GLN A 74 8.89 -18.85 -15.83
C GLN A 74 9.80 -19.08 -17.04
N LEU A 75 10.39 -18.01 -17.60
CA LEU A 75 11.35 -18.13 -18.69
C LEU A 75 12.64 -18.84 -18.26
N ASN A 76 13.11 -18.58 -17.04
CA ASN A 76 14.29 -19.26 -16.50
C ASN A 76 14.00 -20.73 -16.17
N ALA A 77 12.81 -21.06 -15.69
CA ALA A 77 12.40 -22.46 -15.47
C ALA A 77 12.42 -23.26 -16.78
N LYS A 78 11.86 -22.72 -17.87
CA LYS A 78 11.93 -23.35 -19.20
C LYS A 78 13.37 -23.55 -19.69
N ARG A 79 14.21 -22.52 -19.57
CA ARG A 79 15.64 -22.63 -19.95
C ARG A 79 16.36 -23.71 -19.15
N PHE A 80 16.04 -23.85 -17.87
CA PHE A 80 16.61 -24.90 -17.03
C PHE A 80 16.16 -26.30 -17.48
N GLU A 81 14.87 -26.45 -17.81
CA GLU A 81 14.30 -27.71 -18.32
C GLU A 81 14.93 -28.10 -19.67
N ASP A 82 15.09 -27.15 -20.59
CA ASP A 82 15.73 -27.38 -21.89
C ASP A 82 17.18 -27.87 -21.75
N ILE A 83 17.93 -27.32 -20.77
CA ILE A 83 19.31 -27.76 -20.47
C ILE A 83 19.33 -29.15 -19.84
N GLN A 84 18.39 -29.46 -18.95
CA GLN A 84 18.32 -30.76 -18.28
C GLN A 84 17.95 -31.90 -19.23
N ASN A 85 17.08 -31.62 -20.21
CA ASN A 85 16.60 -32.60 -21.17
C ASN A 85 17.41 -32.63 -22.48
N TYR A 86 18.51 -31.88 -22.55
CA TYR A 86 19.38 -31.86 -23.73
C TYR A 86 20.14 -33.19 -23.85
N GLN A 87 19.69 -34.04 -24.78
CA GLN A 87 20.30 -35.32 -25.10
C GLN A 87 20.99 -35.23 -26.47
N ILE A 88 22.27 -35.66 -26.53
CA ILE A 88 23.14 -35.61 -27.73
C ILE A 88 22.78 -36.74 -28.70
#